data_AF-F4WYN5-F1
#
_entry.id   AF-F4WYN5-F1
#
_cell.length_a   1.000
_cell.length_b   1.000
_cell.length_c   1.000
_cell.angle_alpha   90.00
_cell.angle_beta   90.00
_cell.angle_gamma   90.00
#
_symmetry.space_group_name_H-M   'P 1'
#
loop_
_entity.id
_entity.type
_entity.pdbx_description
1 polymer ?
#
loop_
_entity_poly.entity_id
_entity_poly.type
_entity_poly.pdbx_seq_one_letter_code
_entity_poly.pdbx_strand_id
1 'polypeptide(L)'
;MLGANLAMCCRMIVVMEQVRMIMKSYAFVRSVAPRFLSYKPHSETPPPNEPKFSQYLYFFFAPTLVYRDEYPRTERVRWMVVIRNLVEFALTIFYLTFIWESLVSPIYRVFGTQYLDRMWLVKNIIKTSISGILYLATSNYLLLHTWMNAWAEMLQFADRLFYKDWWNSTTYHMYFRTWNVIVYDWLYTYIYKDMYEIVVPYRMLSATTVFFTSAIVHEYIFAFAFGFFYPVLFILFITGFFIFFVRKTINNNLLIWLTLSLGTSILFSLQTIEFYARLFASSQLLRRPVYTAKLELLKND
;
A
#
# COMPACT_ATOMS: atom_id res chain seq x y z
N MET A 1 -16.56 -11.14 -1.27
CA MET A 1 -15.52 -11.07 -0.21
C MET A 1 -16.09 -10.93 1.19
N LEU A 2 -17.13 -10.12 1.42
CA LEU A 2 -17.74 -9.94 2.75
C LEU A 2 -18.37 -11.20 3.37
N GLY A 3 -18.70 -12.22 2.56
CA GLY A 3 -19.28 -13.48 3.05
C GLY A 3 -18.28 -14.60 3.39
N ALA A 4 -16.97 -14.42 3.11
CA ALA A 4 -15.96 -15.42 3.41
C ALA A 4 -15.10 -14.97 4.60
N ASN A 5 -15.08 -15.78 5.67
CA ASN A 5 -14.25 -15.53 6.86
C ASN A 5 -12.76 -15.82 6.61
N LEU A 6 -12.15 -15.04 5.72
CA LEU A 6 -10.71 -15.08 5.44
C LEU A 6 -9.92 -14.41 6.57
N ALA A 7 -8.70 -14.90 6.85
CA ALA A 7 -7.76 -14.24 7.75
C ALA A 7 -7.30 -12.88 7.19
N MET A 8 -6.87 -11.97 8.07
CA MET A 8 -6.48 -10.60 7.71
C MET A 8 -5.41 -10.55 6.61
N CYS A 9 -4.35 -11.36 6.71
CA CYS A 9 -3.29 -11.39 5.69
C CYS A 9 -3.81 -11.87 4.32
N CYS A 10 -4.73 -12.84 4.29
CA CYS A 10 -5.33 -13.31 3.05
C CYS A 10 -6.20 -12.22 2.39
N ARG A 11 -6.97 -11.47 3.20
CA ARG A 11 -7.74 -10.32 2.71
C ARG A 11 -6.82 -9.26 2.12
N MET A 12 -5.71 -8.95 2.81
CA MET A 12 -4.72 -7.98 2.33
C MET A 12 -4.16 -8.37 0.95
N ILE A 13 -3.73 -9.63 0.78
CA ILE A 13 -3.22 -10.14 -0.51
C ILE A 13 -4.25 -9.96 -1.62
N VAL A 14 -5.49 -10.39 -1.37
CA VAL A 14 -6.56 -10.34 -2.37
C VAL A 14 -6.90 -8.90 -2.77
N VAL A 15 -6.99 -7.99 -1.80
CA VAL A 15 -7.30 -6.58 -2.07
C VAL A 15 -6.15 -5.87 -2.78
N MET A 16 -4.90 -6.15 -2.41
CA MET A 16 -3.72 -5.64 -3.13
C MET A 16 -3.68 -6.13 -4.58
N GLU A 17 -3.94 -7.42 -4.82
CA GLU A 17 -4.03 -7.97 -6.18
C GLU A 17 -5.19 -7.36 -6.97
N GLN A 18 -6.34 -7.15 -6.34
CA GLN A 18 -7.48 -6.46 -6.97
C GLN A 18 -7.08 -5.05 -7.44
N VAL A 19 -6.46 -4.24 -6.58
CA VAL A 19 -6.01 -2.89 -6.93
C VAL A 19 -4.97 -2.93 -8.05
N ARG A 20 -4.00 -3.86 -7.98
CA ARG A 20 -2.99 -4.06 -9.03
C ARG A 20 -3.64 -4.36 -10.38
N MET A 21 -4.61 -5.26 -10.43
CA MET A 21 -5.33 -5.63 -11.65
C MET A 21 -6.14 -4.47 -12.22
N ILE A 22 -6.80 -3.67 -11.37
CA ILE A 22 -7.53 -2.46 -11.79
C ILE A 22 -6.57 -1.46 -12.42
N MET A 23 -5.45 -1.15 -11.77
CA MET A 23 -4.45 -0.21 -12.26
C MET A 23 -3.88 -0.65 -13.62
N LYS A 24 -3.57 -1.94 -13.78
CA LYS A 24 -3.08 -2.49 -15.06
C LYS A 24 -4.13 -2.45 -16.15
N SER A 25 -5.37 -2.81 -15.84
CA SER A 25 -6.47 -2.78 -16.81
C SER A 25 -6.72 -1.34 -17.30
N TYR A 26 -6.73 -0.38 -16.38
CA TYR A 26 -6.82 1.04 -16.71
C TYR A 26 -5.64 1.49 -17.59
N ALA A 27 -4.41 1.14 -17.21
CA ALA A 27 -3.20 1.49 -17.96
C ALA A 27 -3.24 0.96 -19.40
N PHE A 28 -3.68 -0.28 -19.59
CA PHE A 28 -3.84 -0.87 -20.91
C PHE A 28 -4.87 -0.11 -21.76
N VAL A 29 -6.10 0.04 -21.25
CA VAL A 29 -7.18 0.73 -21.98
C VAL A 29 -6.78 2.17 -22.32
N ARG A 30 -6.22 2.91 -21.36
CA ARG A 30 -5.83 4.31 -21.54
C ARG A 30 -4.66 4.50 -22.52
N SER A 31 -3.73 3.54 -22.59
CA SER A 31 -2.61 3.56 -23.54
C SER A 31 -3.00 3.11 -24.96
N VAL A 32 -3.98 2.22 -25.09
CA VAL A 32 -4.37 1.60 -26.37
C VAL A 32 -5.53 2.36 -27.04
N ALA A 33 -6.58 2.71 -26.30
CA ALA A 33 -7.79 3.33 -26.85
C ALA A 33 -7.53 4.59 -27.70
N PRO A 34 -6.65 5.54 -27.29
CA PRO A 34 -6.38 6.73 -28.10
C PRO A 34 -5.82 6.41 -29.49
N ARG A 35 -5.11 5.28 -29.67
CA ARG A 35 -4.52 4.87 -30.96
C ARG A 35 -5.59 4.53 -31.98
N PHE A 36 -6.68 3.94 -31.52
CA PHE A 36 -7.83 3.57 -32.35
C PHE A 36 -8.81 4.74 -32.51
N LEU A 37 -8.98 5.57 -31.48
CA LEU A 37 -9.85 6.75 -31.54
C LEU A 37 -9.28 7.87 -32.41
N SER A 38 -7.96 8.01 -32.49
CA SER A 38 -7.31 9.01 -33.36
C SER A 38 -7.19 8.54 -34.81
N TYR A 39 -7.40 7.24 -35.08
CA TYR A 39 -7.33 6.68 -36.42
C TYR A 39 -8.52 7.14 -37.26
N LYS A 40 -8.23 7.75 -38.41
CA LYS A 40 -9.24 8.14 -39.41
C LYS A 40 -9.17 7.18 -40.59
N PRO A 41 -10.28 6.48 -40.94
CA PRO A 41 -10.33 5.69 -42.17
C PRO A 41 -9.99 6.58 -43.36
N HIS A 42 -9.09 6.14 -44.25
CA HIS A 42 -8.61 6.88 -45.43
C HIS A 42 -7.60 8.01 -45.18
N SER A 43 -6.87 8.00 -44.06
CA SER A 43 -5.67 8.85 -43.89
C SER A 43 -4.40 8.11 -44.32
N GLU A 44 -3.33 8.85 -44.70
CA GLU A 44 -2.01 8.28 -45.04
C GLU A 44 -1.33 7.55 -43.87
N THR A 45 -1.90 7.62 -42.66
CA THR A 45 -1.35 6.96 -41.49
C THR A 45 -1.63 5.46 -41.52
N PRO A 46 -0.61 4.62 -41.27
CA PRO A 46 -0.81 3.18 -41.19
C PRO A 46 -1.81 2.85 -40.07
N PRO A 47 -2.57 1.75 -40.19
CA PRO A 47 -3.49 1.33 -39.16
C PRO A 47 -2.74 1.13 -37.82
N PRO A 48 -3.37 1.47 -36.68
CA PRO A 48 -2.76 1.31 -35.38
C PRO A 48 -2.42 -0.17 -35.15
N ASN A 49 -1.22 -0.43 -34.64
CA ASN A 49 -0.78 -1.80 -34.33
C ASN A 49 -1.65 -2.38 -33.19
N GLU A 50 -2.30 -3.49 -33.46
CA GLU A 50 -3.14 -4.18 -32.48
C GLU A 50 -2.28 -4.90 -31.45
N PRO A 51 -2.47 -4.65 -30.14
CA PRO A 51 -1.69 -5.33 -29.12
C PRO A 51 -2.06 -6.81 -29.09
N LYS A 52 -1.06 -7.68 -29.18
CA LYS A 52 -1.26 -9.13 -29.11
C LYS A 52 -1.65 -9.52 -27.69
N PHE A 53 -2.49 -10.55 -27.56
CA PHE A 53 -2.86 -11.10 -26.24
C PHE A 53 -1.63 -11.51 -25.41
N SER A 54 -0.57 -12.01 -26.06
CA SER A 54 0.69 -12.36 -25.39
C SER A 54 1.41 -11.16 -24.76
N GLN A 55 1.35 -9.97 -25.39
CA GLN A 55 1.93 -8.74 -24.84
C GLN A 55 1.14 -8.28 -23.61
N TYR A 56 -0.20 -8.33 -23.69
CA TYR A 56 -1.05 -8.03 -22.55
C TYR A 56 -0.83 -9.01 -21.39
N LEU A 57 -0.75 -10.31 -21.66
CA LEU A 57 -0.48 -11.33 -20.66
C LEU A 57 0.90 -11.13 -20.00
N TYR A 58 1.92 -10.79 -20.79
CA TYR A 58 3.24 -10.45 -20.24
C TYR A 58 3.17 -9.21 -19.33
N PHE A 59 2.52 -8.14 -19.79
CA PHE A 59 2.32 -6.94 -18.98
C PHE A 59 1.56 -7.24 -17.69
N PHE A 60 0.58 -8.15 -17.73
CA PHE A 60 -0.20 -8.53 -16.56
C PHE A 60 0.66 -9.09 -15.43
N PHE A 61 1.72 -9.84 -15.74
CA PHE A 61 2.66 -10.35 -14.74
C PHE A 61 3.90 -9.48 -14.50
N ALA A 62 4.28 -8.63 -15.48
CA ALA A 62 5.45 -7.77 -15.36
C ALA A 62 5.40 -6.86 -14.10
N PRO A 63 6.52 -6.61 -13.42
CA PRO A 63 6.57 -5.77 -12.22
C PRO A 63 6.56 -4.26 -12.57
N THR A 64 5.60 -3.86 -13.42
CA THR A 64 5.33 -2.47 -13.79
C THR A 64 3.82 -2.26 -13.93
N LEU A 65 3.38 -1.02 -13.76
CA LEU A 65 1.98 -0.63 -13.91
C LEU A 65 1.74 0.19 -15.19
N VAL A 66 2.78 0.63 -15.89
CA VAL A 66 2.67 1.40 -17.13
C VAL A 66 2.74 0.46 -18.34
N TYR A 67 1.71 0.48 -19.18
CA TYR A 67 1.64 -0.37 -20.37
C TYR A 67 2.53 0.15 -21.51
N ARG A 68 3.34 -0.72 -22.10
CA ARG A 68 4.12 -0.53 -23.32
C ARG A 68 4.04 -1.81 -24.16
N ASP A 69 4.10 -1.69 -25.49
CA ASP A 69 4.04 -2.86 -26.38
C ASP A 69 5.32 -3.70 -26.32
N GLU A 70 6.45 -3.04 -26.06
CA GLU A 70 7.76 -3.66 -25.90
C GLU A 70 8.44 -3.14 -24.64
N TYR A 71 9.02 -4.07 -23.89
CA TYR A 71 9.78 -3.78 -22.68
C TYR A 71 11.23 -4.23 -22.88
N PRO A 72 12.20 -3.54 -22.26
CA PRO A 72 13.58 -4.01 -22.29
C PRO A 72 13.66 -5.37 -21.58
N ARG A 73 14.27 -6.36 -22.24
CA ARG A 73 14.38 -7.74 -21.76
C ARG A 73 15.82 -8.15 -21.51
N THR A 74 16.01 -9.05 -20.55
CA THR A 74 17.31 -9.70 -20.31
C THR A 74 17.45 -10.95 -21.17
N GLU A 75 18.67 -11.23 -21.66
CA GLU A 75 18.93 -12.35 -22.58
C GLU A 75 18.58 -13.73 -22.01
N ARG A 76 18.81 -13.93 -20.70
CA ARG A 76 18.58 -15.20 -20.00
C ARG A 76 18.03 -14.99 -18.60
N VAL A 77 17.31 -15.99 -18.10
CA VAL A 77 16.88 -16.07 -16.69
C VAL A 77 18.02 -16.62 -15.84
N ARG A 78 18.49 -15.85 -14.86
CA ARG A 78 19.49 -16.30 -13.87
C ARG A 78 18.78 -16.89 -12.66
N TRP A 79 18.50 -18.19 -12.72
CA TRP A 79 17.76 -18.90 -11.66
C TRP A 79 18.38 -18.78 -10.26
N MET A 80 19.71 -18.67 -10.15
CA MET A 80 20.36 -18.45 -8.86
C MET A 80 19.96 -17.12 -8.23
N VAL A 81 19.76 -16.06 -9.03
CA VAL A 81 19.28 -14.76 -8.55
C VAL A 81 17.82 -14.85 -8.14
N VAL A 82 17.00 -15.57 -8.90
CA VAL A 82 15.59 -15.84 -8.54
C VAL A 82 15.51 -16.53 -7.18
N ILE A 83 16.24 -17.64 -7.01
CA ILE A 83 16.24 -18.41 -5.76
C ILE A 83 16.74 -17.54 -4.60
N ARG A 84 17.82 -16.78 -4.78
CA ARG A 84 18.32 -15.86 -3.74
C ARG A 84 17.25 -14.85 -3.32
N ASN A 85 16.60 -14.19 -4.26
CA ASN A 85 15.54 -13.22 -3.98
C ASN A 85 14.32 -13.88 -3.29
N LEU A 86 13.96 -15.11 -3.66
CA LEU A 86 12.87 -15.85 -3.01
C LEU A 86 13.22 -16.28 -1.58
N VAL A 87 14.48 -16.67 -1.33
CA VAL A 87 14.97 -16.96 0.04
C VAL A 87 14.98 -15.68 0.88
N GLU A 88 15.51 -14.57 0.35
CA GLU A 88 15.48 -13.27 1.01
C GLU A 88 14.04 -12.82 1.31
N PHE A 89 13.10 -13.06 0.38
CA PHE A 89 11.67 -12.79 0.58
C PHE A 89 11.09 -13.59 1.75
N ALA A 90 11.33 -14.90 1.79
CA ALA A 90 10.86 -15.76 2.89
C ALA A 90 11.46 -15.33 4.24
N LEU A 91 12.77 -15.07 4.31
CA LEU A 91 13.44 -14.58 5.52
C LEU A 91 12.88 -13.23 5.98
N THR A 92 12.58 -12.33 5.04
CA THR A 92 12.02 -11.02 5.35
C THR A 92 10.59 -11.13 5.90
N ILE A 93 9.77 -12.10 5.42
CA ILE A 93 8.46 -12.40 6.02
C ILE A 93 8.63 -12.85 7.47
N PHE A 94 9.53 -13.80 7.73
CA PHE A 94 9.81 -14.25 9.11
C PHE A 94 10.25 -13.08 10.00
N TYR A 95 11.09 -12.18 9.47
CA TYR A 95 11.54 -11.00 10.20
C TYR A 95 10.40 -10.01 10.50
N LEU A 96 9.47 -9.78 9.57
CA LEU A 96 8.27 -8.96 9.83
C LEU A 96 7.37 -9.58 10.91
N THR A 97 7.17 -10.91 10.87
CA THR A 97 6.43 -11.62 11.91
C THR A 97 7.13 -11.49 13.26
N PHE A 98 8.46 -11.59 13.28
CA PHE A 98 9.26 -11.39 14.50
C PHE A 98 9.12 -9.96 15.06
N ILE A 99 9.19 -8.92 14.21
CA ILE A 99 8.95 -7.53 14.64
C ILE A 99 7.56 -7.40 15.26
N TRP A 100 6.54 -7.97 14.60
CA TRP A 100 5.17 -7.91 15.10
C TRP A 100 5.01 -8.61 16.46
N GLU A 101 5.39 -9.88 16.57
CA GLU A 101 5.19 -10.66 17.81
C GLU A 101 6.08 -10.21 18.96
N SER A 102 7.31 -9.76 18.68
CA SER A 102 8.26 -9.38 19.74
C SER A 102 8.11 -7.93 20.18
N LEU A 103 7.83 -7.00 19.26
CA LEU A 103 7.89 -5.57 19.55
C LEU A 103 6.53 -4.89 19.63
N VAL A 104 5.54 -5.34 18.83
CA VAL A 104 4.22 -4.68 18.74
C VAL A 104 3.21 -5.40 19.62
N SER A 105 3.06 -6.71 19.42
CA SER A 105 2.07 -7.57 20.06
C SER A 105 2.07 -7.45 21.61
N PRO A 106 3.22 -7.46 22.32
CA PRO A 106 3.22 -7.43 23.79
C PRO A 106 2.71 -6.10 24.37
N ILE A 107 2.80 -5.00 23.61
CA ILE A 107 2.35 -3.68 24.04
C ILE A 107 0.82 -3.61 24.06
N TYR A 108 0.17 -4.22 23.07
CA TYR A 108 -1.29 -4.12 22.89
C TYR A 108 -2.06 -5.35 23.36
N ARG A 109 -1.43 -6.49 23.64
CA ARG A 109 -2.11 -7.64 24.29
C ARG A 109 -2.68 -7.33 25.67
N VAL A 110 -2.15 -6.29 26.34
CA VAL A 110 -2.62 -5.79 27.65
C VAL A 110 -3.93 -4.98 27.51
N PHE A 111 -4.34 -4.66 26.29
CA PHE A 111 -5.55 -3.90 26.02
C PHE A 111 -6.79 -4.64 26.56
N GLY A 112 -7.61 -3.96 27.37
CA GLY A 112 -8.76 -4.55 28.07
C GLY A 112 -8.51 -4.94 29.54
N THR A 113 -7.26 -4.90 30.02
CA THR A 113 -6.93 -5.14 31.44
C THR A 113 -6.77 -3.85 32.26
N GLN A 114 -6.57 -2.71 31.59
CA GLN A 114 -6.31 -1.41 32.22
C GLN A 114 -7.16 -0.31 31.59
N TYR A 115 -7.49 0.73 32.36
CA TYR A 115 -8.13 1.92 31.83
C TYR A 115 -7.19 2.65 30.86
N LEU A 116 -7.71 3.04 29.70
CA LEU A 116 -6.93 3.71 28.66
C LEU A 116 -6.74 5.18 29.03
N ASP A 117 -5.67 5.47 29.76
CA ASP A 117 -5.26 6.84 30.00
C ASP A 117 -4.61 7.47 28.76
N ARG A 118 -4.78 8.78 28.56
CA ARG A 118 -4.18 9.53 27.46
C ARG A 118 -2.65 9.46 27.50
N MET A 119 -2.07 9.48 28.69
CA MET A 119 -0.63 9.36 28.88
C MET A 119 -0.10 7.99 28.45
N TRP A 120 -0.89 6.93 28.65
CA TRP A 120 -0.54 5.58 28.20
C TRP A 120 -0.46 5.50 26.67
N LEU A 121 -1.41 6.12 25.97
CA LEU A 121 -1.43 6.15 24.50
C LEU A 121 -0.19 6.89 23.94
N VAL A 122 0.15 8.06 24.48
CA VAL A 122 1.33 8.82 24.03
C VAL A 122 2.62 8.03 24.28
N LYS A 123 2.78 7.42 25.47
CA LYS A 123 3.94 6.59 25.79
C LYS A 123 4.09 5.41 24.84
N ASN A 124 3.00 4.74 24.48
CA ASN A 124 3.03 3.61 23.56
C ASN A 124 3.31 4.00 22.12
N ILE A 125 2.79 5.15 21.67
CA ILE A 125 3.15 5.70 20.35
C ILE A 125 4.66 5.93 20.29
N ILE A 126 5.24 6.60 21.29
CA ILE A 126 6.69 6.84 21.30
C ILE A 126 7.47 5.52 21.31
N LYS A 127 7.06 4.56 22.13
CA LYS A 127 7.69 3.23 22.23
C LYS A 127 7.62 2.45 20.91
N THR A 128 6.53 2.56 20.17
CA THR A 128 6.32 1.85 18.90
C THR A 128 6.88 2.58 17.68
N SER A 129 7.38 3.81 17.80
CA SER A 129 8.02 4.55 16.70
C SER A 129 9.18 3.80 16.06
N ILE A 130 10.03 3.15 16.87
CA ILE A 130 11.15 2.36 16.36
C ILE A 130 10.63 1.11 15.63
N SER A 131 9.68 0.40 16.23
CA SER A 131 9.06 -0.78 15.61
C SER A 131 8.35 -0.42 14.30
N GLY A 132 7.67 0.73 14.26
CA GLY A 132 6.92 1.22 13.10
C GLY A 132 7.82 1.54 11.92
N ILE A 133 8.94 2.23 12.15
CA ILE A 133 9.89 2.56 11.09
C ILE A 133 10.62 1.31 10.58
N LEU A 134 10.99 0.39 11.48
CA LEU A 134 11.58 -0.90 11.10
C LEU A 134 10.61 -1.72 10.25
N TYR A 135 9.33 -1.76 10.63
CA TYR A 135 8.30 -2.45 9.86
C TYR A 135 8.12 -1.82 8.48
N LEU A 136 8.09 -0.48 8.38
CA LEU A 136 7.97 0.24 7.12
C LEU A 136 9.16 -0.06 6.18
N ALA A 137 10.40 0.05 6.67
CA ALA A 137 11.60 -0.20 5.88
C ALA A 137 11.69 -1.67 5.44
N THR A 138 11.38 -2.60 6.35
CA THR A 138 11.38 -4.04 6.05
C THR A 138 10.30 -4.39 5.03
N SER A 139 9.10 -3.81 5.13
CA SER A 139 8.01 -4.03 4.16
C SER A 139 8.36 -3.47 2.77
N ASN A 140 9.07 -2.34 2.71
CA ASN A 140 9.59 -1.80 1.46
C ASN A 140 10.58 -2.76 0.80
N TYR A 141 11.53 -3.28 1.57
CA TYR A 141 12.50 -4.27 1.09
C TYR A 141 11.84 -5.59 0.66
N LEU A 142 10.85 -6.06 1.42
CA LEU A 142 10.07 -7.25 1.07
C LEU A 142 9.41 -7.11 -0.30
N LEU A 143 8.62 -6.05 -0.49
CA LEU A 143 7.79 -5.91 -1.68
C LEU A 143 8.59 -5.35 -2.87
N LEU A 144 9.27 -4.22 -2.71
CA LEU A 144 9.88 -3.52 -3.85
C LEU A 144 11.27 -4.06 -4.21
N HIS A 145 11.99 -4.66 -3.27
CA HIS A 145 13.29 -5.25 -3.57
C HIS A 145 13.15 -6.73 -3.90
N THR A 146 12.92 -7.59 -2.91
CA THR A 146 13.04 -9.05 -3.07
C THR A 146 11.93 -9.61 -3.97
N TRP A 147 10.67 -9.27 -3.71
CA TRP A 147 9.54 -9.76 -4.50
C TRP A 147 9.55 -9.26 -5.95
N MET A 148 9.65 -7.94 -6.18
CA MET A 148 9.66 -7.39 -7.54
C MET A 148 10.89 -7.87 -8.35
N ASN A 149 12.08 -7.97 -7.75
CA ASN A 149 13.24 -8.50 -8.48
C ASN A 149 13.14 -10.00 -8.77
N ALA A 150 12.51 -10.80 -7.90
CA ALA A 150 12.24 -12.21 -8.20
C ALA A 150 11.36 -12.34 -9.45
N TRP A 151 10.24 -11.61 -9.51
CA TRP A 151 9.36 -11.58 -10.68
C TRP A 151 10.03 -10.99 -11.92
N ALA A 152 10.81 -9.91 -11.76
CA ALA A 152 11.53 -9.30 -12.87
C ALA A 152 12.52 -10.28 -13.52
N GLU A 153 13.28 -11.03 -12.71
CA GLU A 153 14.23 -12.00 -13.23
C GLU A 153 13.51 -13.21 -13.88
N MET A 154 12.43 -13.73 -13.26
CA MET A 154 11.63 -14.82 -13.83
C MET A 154 11.00 -14.44 -15.19
N LEU A 155 10.60 -13.18 -15.35
CA LEU A 155 9.98 -12.68 -16.58
C LEU A 155 10.98 -12.08 -17.57
N GLN A 156 12.28 -12.12 -17.28
CA GLN A 156 13.33 -11.45 -18.07
C GLN A 156 13.10 -9.94 -18.24
N PHE A 157 12.49 -9.28 -17.27
CA PHE A 157 12.28 -7.84 -17.26
C PHE A 157 13.57 -7.11 -16.85
N ALA A 158 14.07 -6.24 -17.72
CA ALA A 158 15.34 -5.55 -17.51
C ALA A 158 15.21 -4.22 -16.74
N ASP A 159 14.04 -3.56 -16.80
CA ASP A 159 13.81 -2.29 -16.10
C ASP A 159 13.52 -2.52 -14.61
N ARG A 160 14.57 -2.52 -13.78
CA ARG A 160 14.48 -2.91 -12.36
C ARG A 160 14.47 -1.74 -11.39
N LEU A 161 14.15 -0.54 -11.88
CA LEU A 161 14.11 0.68 -11.08
C LEU A 161 12.78 0.80 -10.33
N PHE A 162 12.55 -0.06 -9.33
CA PHE A 162 11.30 -0.07 -8.56
C PHE A 162 11.24 1.03 -7.49
N TYR A 163 12.40 1.44 -6.97
CA TYR A 163 12.57 2.51 -6.00
C TYR A 163 13.94 3.17 -6.20
N LYS A 164 14.11 4.38 -5.66
CA LYS A 164 15.37 5.15 -5.62
C LYS A 164 15.78 5.37 -4.17
N ASP A 165 16.85 6.14 -3.94
CA ASP A 165 17.40 6.45 -2.60
C ASP A 165 16.47 7.32 -1.73
N TRP A 166 15.30 6.79 -1.40
CA TRP A 166 14.24 7.49 -0.68
C TRP A 166 14.64 7.84 0.74
N TRP A 167 15.55 7.08 1.35
CA TRP A 167 16.10 7.32 2.69
C TRP A 167 16.95 8.59 2.79
N ASN A 168 17.46 9.09 1.65
CA ASN A 168 18.20 10.35 1.56
C ASN A 168 17.29 11.55 1.23
N SER A 169 15.96 11.34 1.25
CA SER A 169 15.01 12.41 0.94
C SER A 169 15.04 13.51 2.00
N THR A 170 15.25 14.76 1.56
CA THR A 170 15.16 15.95 2.42
C THR A 170 13.80 16.64 2.37
N THR A 171 12.98 16.31 1.36
CA THR A 171 11.62 16.83 1.17
C THR A 171 10.62 15.71 0.90
N TYR A 172 9.38 15.88 1.36
CA TYR A 172 8.28 14.93 1.08
C TYR A 172 8.03 14.76 -0.42
N HIS A 173 8.23 15.83 -1.19
CA HIS A 173 8.17 15.78 -2.63
C HIS A 173 9.18 14.80 -3.24
N MET A 174 10.41 14.76 -2.73
CA MET A 174 11.40 13.77 -3.17
C MET A 174 11.00 12.38 -2.70
N TYR A 175 10.59 12.23 -1.44
CA TYR A 175 10.18 10.94 -0.85
C TYR A 175 9.09 10.23 -1.67
N PHE A 176 7.99 10.91 -2.00
CA PHE A 176 6.89 10.28 -2.75
C PHE A 176 7.27 9.86 -4.19
N ARG A 177 8.31 10.47 -4.77
CA ARG A 177 8.80 10.13 -6.12
C ARG A 177 9.80 8.99 -6.13
N THR A 178 10.48 8.75 -5.00
CA THR A 178 11.58 7.80 -4.90
C THR A 178 11.20 6.52 -4.16
N TRP A 179 10.20 6.58 -3.27
CA TRP A 179 9.77 5.45 -2.43
C TRP A 179 9.27 4.24 -3.23
N ASN A 180 8.31 4.46 -4.14
CA ASN A 180 7.73 3.44 -5.00
C ASN A 180 7.52 4.04 -6.39
N VAL A 181 8.53 3.88 -7.25
CA VAL A 181 8.55 4.44 -8.60
C VAL A 181 7.45 3.83 -9.46
N ILE A 182 7.13 2.55 -9.27
CA ILE A 182 6.10 1.84 -10.05
C ILE A 182 4.74 2.52 -9.92
N VAL A 183 4.31 2.79 -8.68
CA VAL A 183 3.02 3.44 -8.41
C VAL A 183 3.09 4.92 -8.73
N TYR A 184 4.22 5.57 -8.45
CA TYR A 184 4.43 6.98 -8.79
C TYR A 184 4.28 7.23 -10.30
N ASP A 185 4.93 6.42 -11.14
CA ASP A 185 4.87 6.56 -12.59
C ASP A 185 3.45 6.35 -13.10
N TRP A 186 2.72 5.37 -12.55
CA TRP A 186 1.30 5.18 -12.90
C TRP A 186 0.45 6.39 -12.54
N LEU A 187 0.55 6.89 -11.30
CA LEU A 187 -0.19 8.07 -10.85
C LEU A 187 0.17 9.31 -11.68
N TYR A 188 1.44 9.48 -12.02
CA TYR A 188 1.91 10.60 -12.81
C TYR A 188 1.40 10.52 -14.26
N THR A 189 1.57 9.38 -14.92
CA THR A 189 1.20 9.20 -16.33
C THR A 189 -0.30 9.25 -16.54
N TYR A 190 -1.10 8.64 -15.65
CA TYR A 190 -2.51 8.38 -15.90
C TYR A 190 -3.47 9.29 -15.14
N ILE A 191 -3.03 9.91 -14.03
CA ILE A 191 -3.87 10.83 -13.27
C ILE A 191 -3.33 12.25 -13.37
N TYR A 192 -2.07 12.48 -13.01
CA TYR A 192 -1.51 13.83 -13.01
C TYR A 192 -1.52 14.45 -14.41
N LYS A 193 -0.96 13.74 -15.40
CA LYS A 193 -0.84 14.24 -16.77
C LYS A 193 -2.21 14.44 -17.41
N ASP A 194 -3.10 13.47 -17.26
CA ASP A 194 -4.48 13.58 -17.78
C ASP A 194 -5.24 14.75 -17.14
N MET A 195 -5.12 14.94 -15.82
CA MET A 195 -5.75 16.08 -15.14
C MET A 195 -5.20 17.42 -15.66
N TYR A 196 -3.88 17.49 -15.87
CA TYR A 196 -3.22 18.71 -16.33
C TYR A 196 -3.49 19.04 -17.80
N GLU A 197 -3.47 18.03 -18.68
CA GLU A 197 -3.58 18.21 -20.13
C GLU A 197 -5.02 18.23 -20.64
N ILE A 198 -5.92 17.46 -20.02
CA ILE A 198 -7.30 17.29 -20.50
C ILE A 198 -8.28 18.17 -19.71
N VAL A 199 -8.13 18.23 -18.38
CA VAL A 199 -9.16 18.85 -17.52
C VAL A 199 -8.84 20.33 -17.27
N VAL A 200 -7.75 20.63 -16.57
CA VAL A 200 -7.32 22.00 -16.29
C VAL A 200 -5.80 22.05 -16.17
N PRO A 201 -5.10 23.00 -16.86
CA PRO A 201 -3.66 23.18 -16.76
C PRO A 201 -3.22 23.85 -15.44
N TYR A 202 -3.65 23.29 -14.32
CA TYR A 202 -3.36 23.78 -12.97
C TYR A 202 -2.65 22.70 -12.14
N ARG A 203 -1.36 22.95 -11.88
CA ARG A 203 -0.45 21.98 -11.24
C ARG A 203 -0.92 21.57 -9.84
N MET A 204 -1.44 22.53 -9.06
CA MET A 204 -1.86 22.26 -7.69
C MET A 204 -3.09 21.35 -7.64
N LEU A 205 -4.08 21.57 -8.50
CA LEU A 205 -5.25 20.69 -8.59
C LEU A 205 -4.86 19.29 -9.10
N SER A 206 -3.94 19.21 -10.06
CA SER A 206 -3.42 17.92 -10.55
C SER A 206 -2.70 17.13 -9.45
N ALA A 207 -1.83 17.80 -8.68
CA ALA A 207 -1.15 17.18 -7.54
C ALA A 207 -2.13 16.78 -6.44
N THR A 208 -3.09 17.64 -6.11
CA THR A 208 -4.14 17.38 -5.10
C THR A 208 -4.94 16.14 -5.48
N THR A 209 -5.38 16.04 -6.74
CA THR A 209 -6.12 14.89 -7.25
C THR A 209 -5.35 13.59 -7.06
N VAL A 210 -4.06 13.56 -7.45
CA VAL A 210 -3.19 12.38 -7.24
C VAL A 210 -3.09 11.99 -5.77
N PHE A 211 -2.86 12.96 -4.88
CA PHE A 211 -2.73 12.70 -3.44
C PHE A 211 -4.02 12.14 -2.84
N PHE A 212 -5.17 12.74 -3.16
CA PHE A 212 -6.47 12.28 -2.66
C PHE A 212 -6.83 10.90 -3.22
N THR A 213 -6.63 10.66 -4.52
CA THR A 213 -6.85 9.33 -5.10
C THR A 213 -5.97 8.29 -4.43
N SER A 214 -4.69 8.60 -4.20
CA SER A 214 -3.78 7.71 -3.48
C SER A 214 -4.27 7.44 -2.05
N ALA A 215 -4.64 8.48 -1.30
CA ALA A 215 -5.12 8.35 0.09
C ALA A 215 -6.39 7.49 0.19
N ILE A 216 -7.35 7.67 -0.73
CA ILE A 216 -8.59 6.88 -0.79
C ILE A 216 -8.28 5.40 -1.07
N VAL A 217 -7.38 5.11 -2.01
CA VAL A 217 -7.03 3.72 -2.35
C VAL A 217 -6.28 3.04 -1.19
N HIS A 218 -5.39 3.75 -0.50
CA HIS A 218 -4.72 3.22 0.68
C HIS A 218 -5.70 2.93 1.82
N GLU A 219 -6.65 3.84 2.08
CA GLU A 219 -7.72 3.62 3.06
C GLU A 219 -8.63 2.46 2.65
N TYR A 220 -8.97 2.34 1.36
CA TYR A 220 -9.72 1.20 0.82
C TYR A 220 -8.99 -0.13 1.10
N ILE A 221 -7.69 -0.21 0.82
CA ILE A 221 -6.90 -1.41 1.08
C ILE A 221 -6.96 -1.77 2.58
N PHE A 222 -6.75 -0.79 3.45
CA PHE A 222 -6.79 -1.00 4.90
C PHE A 222 -8.18 -1.43 5.37
N ALA A 223 -9.23 -0.70 4.98
CA ALA A 223 -10.59 -0.96 5.43
C ALA A 223 -11.07 -2.38 5.08
N PHE A 224 -10.77 -2.86 3.87
CA PHE A 224 -11.13 -4.21 3.44
C PHE A 224 -10.20 -5.29 4.00
N ALA A 225 -8.91 -4.99 4.20
CA ALA A 225 -7.98 -5.93 4.84
C ALA A 225 -8.36 -6.21 6.31
N PHE A 226 -8.63 -5.14 7.07
CA PHE A 226 -9.04 -5.24 8.48
C PHE A 226 -10.51 -5.65 8.65
N GLY A 227 -11.37 -5.35 7.68
CA GLY A 227 -12.81 -5.66 7.72
C GLY A 227 -13.63 -4.62 8.49
N PHE A 228 -13.09 -3.43 8.75
CA PHE A 228 -13.79 -2.29 9.32
C PHE A 228 -13.20 -1.00 8.77
N PHE A 229 -13.99 0.08 8.77
CA PHE A 229 -13.55 1.39 8.32
C PHE A 229 -13.11 2.26 9.50
N TYR A 230 -11.83 2.66 9.52
CA TYR A 230 -11.26 3.53 10.55
C TYR A 230 -10.17 4.42 9.92
N PRO A 231 -10.52 5.65 9.48
CA PRO A 231 -9.74 6.44 8.50
C PRO A 231 -8.51 7.16 9.05
N VAL A 232 -7.75 6.50 9.93
CA VAL A 232 -6.49 7.04 10.47
C VAL A 232 -5.46 7.24 9.35
N LEU A 233 -5.36 6.31 8.40
CA LEU A 233 -4.39 6.42 7.32
C LEU A 233 -4.72 7.60 6.43
N PHE A 234 -5.98 7.76 6.04
CA PHE A 234 -6.45 8.92 5.28
C PHE A 234 -6.09 10.26 5.95
N ILE A 235 -6.32 10.39 7.27
CA ILE A 235 -5.97 11.61 8.02
C ILE A 235 -4.45 11.83 8.04
N LEU A 236 -3.65 10.78 8.21
CA LEU A 236 -2.18 10.88 8.15
C LEU A 236 -1.69 11.32 6.77
N PHE A 237 -2.31 10.86 5.69
CA PHE A 237 -2.03 11.32 4.33
C PHE A 237 -2.35 12.80 4.14
N ILE A 238 -3.46 13.29 4.69
CA ILE A 238 -3.80 14.74 4.65
C ILE A 238 -2.74 15.56 5.40
N THR A 239 -2.32 15.11 6.58
CA THR A 239 -1.24 15.78 7.33
C THR A 239 0.06 15.81 6.51
N GLY A 240 0.41 14.69 5.86
CA GLY A 240 1.55 14.62 4.93
C GLY A 240 1.42 15.56 3.72
N PHE A 241 0.20 15.72 3.20
CA PHE A 241 -0.10 16.66 2.11
C PHE A 241 0.11 18.12 2.52
N PHE A 242 -0.30 18.52 3.73
CA PHE A 242 0.01 19.86 4.23
C PHE A 242 1.52 20.09 4.33
N ILE A 243 2.29 19.12 4.86
CA ILE A 243 3.74 19.21 4.96
C ILE A 243 4.40 19.28 3.57
N PHE A 244 3.83 18.61 2.55
CA PHE A 244 4.30 18.68 1.16
C PHE A 244 4.31 20.12 0.61
N PHE A 245 3.38 21.00 1.03
CA PHE A 245 3.38 22.41 0.60
C PHE A 245 4.29 23.32 1.41
N VAL A 246 4.71 22.92 2.62
CA VAL A 246 5.64 23.68 3.48
C VAL A 246 7.10 23.50 3.03
N ARG A 247 7.31 23.49 1.70
CA ARG A 247 8.57 23.22 0.98
C ARG A 247 9.73 24.12 1.43
N LYS A 248 9.46 25.33 1.92
CA LYS A 248 10.47 26.37 2.14
C LYS A 248 11.10 26.32 3.55
N THR A 249 10.49 25.62 4.50
CA THR A 249 10.88 25.68 5.92
C THR A 249 11.52 24.38 6.42
N ILE A 250 11.28 23.26 5.72
CA ILE A 250 11.63 21.92 6.21
C ILE A 250 12.44 21.16 5.14
N ASN A 251 13.75 21.43 5.09
CA ASN A 251 14.72 20.75 4.21
C ASN A 251 15.66 19.86 5.02
N ASN A 252 15.13 19.01 5.90
CA ASN A 252 15.93 18.18 6.79
C ASN A 252 15.53 16.71 6.66
N ASN A 253 16.48 15.84 6.28
CA ASN A 253 16.26 14.38 6.23
C ASN A 253 15.78 13.84 7.59
N LEU A 254 16.35 14.34 8.69
CA LEU A 254 15.96 13.97 10.04
C LEU A 254 14.46 14.19 10.30
N LEU A 255 13.90 15.30 9.82
CA LEU A 255 12.48 15.57 10.04
C LEU A 255 11.60 14.56 9.31
N ILE A 256 11.96 14.15 8.09
CA ILE A 256 11.24 13.11 7.35
C ILE A 256 11.27 11.77 8.11
N TRP A 257 12.41 11.38 8.64
CA TRP A 257 12.49 10.17 9.47
C TRP A 257 11.65 10.26 10.75
N LEU A 258 11.66 11.42 11.41
CA LEU A 258 10.84 11.65 12.60
C LEU A 258 9.34 11.60 12.28
N THR A 259 8.89 12.24 11.20
CA THR A 259 7.48 12.26 10.83
C THR A 259 7.01 10.93 10.26
N LEU A 260 7.84 10.19 9.53
CA LEU A 260 7.54 8.82 9.08
C LEU A 260 7.46 7.84 10.25
N SER A 261 8.40 7.91 11.20
CA SER A 261 8.38 7.04 12.39
C SER A 261 7.17 7.32 13.28
N LEU A 262 6.85 8.60 13.53
CA LEU A 262 5.65 8.98 14.27
C LEU A 262 4.36 8.60 13.54
N GLY A 263 4.27 8.86 12.23
CA GLY A 263 3.10 8.51 11.42
C GLY A 263 2.82 7.01 11.40
N THR A 264 3.85 6.19 11.17
CA THR A 264 3.71 4.73 11.20
C THR A 264 3.35 4.20 12.59
N SER A 265 3.91 4.79 13.65
CA SER A 265 3.55 4.45 15.02
C SER A 265 2.09 4.78 15.38
N ILE A 266 1.62 5.96 15.02
CA ILE A 266 0.22 6.36 15.23
C ILE A 266 -0.70 5.38 14.50
N LEU A 267 -0.38 5.04 13.25
CA LEU A 267 -1.14 4.07 12.47
C LEU A 267 -1.17 2.70 13.15
N PHE A 268 -0.01 2.14 13.52
CA PHE A 268 0.03 0.84 14.21
C PHE A 268 -0.73 0.86 15.52
N SER A 269 -0.53 1.89 16.33
CA SER A 269 -1.17 2.03 17.63
C SER A 269 -2.69 2.05 17.51
N LEU A 270 -3.22 3.00 16.73
CA LEU A 270 -4.66 3.23 16.67
C LEU A 270 -5.37 2.07 15.96
N GLN A 271 -4.81 1.52 14.89
CA GLN A 271 -5.41 0.37 14.19
C GLN A 271 -5.39 -0.89 15.05
N THR A 272 -4.30 -1.15 15.78
CA THR A 272 -4.19 -2.33 16.65
C THR A 272 -5.14 -2.23 17.84
N ILE A 273 -5.24 -1.04 18.45
CA ILE A 273 -6.21 -0.74 19.51
C ILE A 273 -7.63 -1.02 19.04
N GLU A 274 -8.02 -0.48 17.89
CA GLU A 274 -9.36 -0.66 17.34
C GLU A 274 -9.65 -2.13 16.99
N PHE A 275 -8.68 -2.83 16.42
CA PHE A 275 -8.78 -4.25 16.11
C PHE A 275 -9.02 -5.08 17.39
N TYR A 276 -8.22 -4.88 18.44
CA TYR A 276 -8.42 -5.59 19.71
C TYR A 276 -9.74 -5.21 20.38
N ALA A 277 -10.13 -3.93 20.37
CA ALA A 277 -11.42 -3.49 20.92
C ALA A 277 -12.61 -4.23 20.29
N ARG A 278 -12.59 -4.44 18.97
CA ARG A 278 -13.61 -5.19 18.23
C ARG A 278 -13.58 -6.69 18.52
N LEU A 279 -12.39 -7.28 18.69
CA LEU A 279 -12.26 -8.68 19.11
C LEU A 279 -12.83 -8.90 20.52
N PHE A 280 -12.55 -7.99 21.46
CA PHE A 280 -13.11 -8.07 22.81
C PHE A 280 -14.63 -7.86 22.80
N ALA A 281 -15.15 -6.88 22.07
CA ALA A 281 -16.59 -6.65 21.97
C ALA A 281 -17.35 -7.85 21.35
N SER A 282 -16.82 -8.42 20.27
CA SER A 282 -17.42 -9.61 19.63
C SER A 282 -17.38 -10.85 20.53
N SER A 283 -16.29 -11.09 21.25
CA SER A 283 -16.20 -12.20 22.21
C SER A 283 -17.14 -12.04 23.41
N GLN A 284 -17.39 -10.81 23.88
CA GLN A 284 -18.40 -10.53 24.92
C GLN A 284 -19.83 -10.74 24.41
N LEU A 285 -20.14 -10.38 23.16
CA LEU A 285 -21.44 -10.62 22.54
C LEU A 285 -21.72 -12.11 22.36
N LEU A 286 -20.71 -12.91 21.99
CA LEU A 286 -20.83 -14.38 21.91
C LEU A 286 -21.03 -15.04 23.30
N ARG A 287 -20.58 -14.41 24.38
CA ARG A 287 -20.86 -14.88 25.76
C ARG A 287 -22.25 -14.49 26.27
N ARG A 288 -23.01 -13.62 25.57
CA ARG A 288 -24.28 -13.07 26.06
C ARG A 288 -25.56 -13.92 25.90
N PRO A 289 -25.65 -15.10 25.24
CA PRO A 289 -26.91 -15.85 25.20
C PRO A 289 -26.89 -17.18 25.96
N VAL A 290 -26.28 -17.26 27.15
CA VAL A 290 -26.42 -18.46 28.03
C VAL A 290 -26.64 -18.11 29.51
N TYR A 291 -26.15 -16.97 29.98
CA TYR A 291 -26.26 -16.62 31.41
C TYR A 291 -27.54 -15.86 31.80
N THR A 292 -28.19 -15.16 30.88
CA THR A 292 -29.47 -14.47 31.17
C THR A 292 -30.65 -15.43 31.26
N ALA A 293 -30.67 -16.51 30.45
CA ALA A 293 -31.73 -17.52 30.54
C ALA A 293 -31.64 -18.38 31.82
N LYS A 294 -30.43 -18.60 32.36
CA LYS A 294 -30.25 -19.38 33.59
C LYS A 294 -30.54 -18.59 34.87
N LEU A 295 -30.42 -17.26 34.83
CA LEU A 295 -30.74 -16.38 35.96
C LEU A 295 -32.22 -16.03 36.05
N GLU A 296 -32.99 -16.07 34.95
CA GLU A 296 -34.46 -15.96 35.00
C GLU A 296 -35.13 -17.29 35.44
N LEU A 297 -34.54 -18.44 35.13
CA LEU A 297 -35.03 -19.73 35.61
C LEU A 297 -34.74 -19.97 37.11
N LEU A 298 -33.65 -19.42 37.66
CA LEU A 298 -33.34 -19.50 39.10
C LEU A 298 -34.06 -18.45 39.95
N LYS A 299 -34.93 -17.62 39.36
CA LYS A 299 -35.74 -16.63 40.08
C LYS A 299 -37.23 -17.01 40.17
N ASN A 300 -37.61 -18.12 39.54
CA ASN A 300 -38.98 -18.64 39.48
C ASN A 300 -39.15 -20.02 40.14
N ASP A 301 -38.13 -20.53 40.83
CA ASP A 301 -38.18 -21.68 41.76
C ASP A 301 -37.77 -21.21 43.16
#